data_AF-A0A2D5GVM0-F1
#
_entry.id   AF-A0A2D5GVM0-F1
#
_cell.length_a   1.000
_cell.length_b   1.000
_cell.length_c   1.000
_cell.angle_alpha   90.00
_cell.angle_beta   90.00
_cell.angle_gamma   90.00
#
_symmetry.space_group_name_H-M   'P 1'
#
loop_
_entity.id
_entity.type
_entity.pdbx_description
1 polymer ?
#
loop_
_entity_poly.entity_id
_entity_poly.type
_entity_poly.pdbx_seq_one_letter_code
_entity_poly.pdbx_strand_id
1 'polypeptide(L)'
;AIEGALELHKNYETTKDSLAGKQGTKPLVASPEKFPLLAGKYNSRINDKQNIVKSCIHCHQIGDAQRDYYLRDQKPLPDHILFSYPHPKILGLILDPQEKATVQDVTADSIAAQAGFKAGDQILSLEGQPLLSIADVQWVLQHAKETDQLVASVNRGGQELDLTMSLPKDWRRKDDLSWRVSSWPLRRMVLGGAVLEEATREERKQIGLTMASPDMALRIKHLGQYGAHAAAKKAGFQKGDLIISYNGRKDLKRETDLLAYGVNELKPGESVPVTVLRERKRLGLFLPRQE
;
A
#
# COMPACT_ATOMS: atom_id res chain seq x y z
N ALA A 1 -18.26 13.85 -8.74
CA ALA A 1 -17.23 14.44 -7.84
C ALA A 1 -17.03 15.94 -8.04
N ILE A 2 -16.69 16.43 -9.25
CA ILE A 2 -16.37 17.86 -9.50
C ILE A 2 -17.53 18.79 -9.10
N GLU A 3 -18.76 18.46 -9.45
CA GLU A 3 -19.95 19.25 -9.06
C GLU A 3 -20.06 19.41 -7.54
N GLY A 4 -19.81 18.34 -6.78
CA GLY A 4 -19.78 18.40 -5.32
C GLY A 4 -18.65 19.25 -4.77
N ALA A 5 -17.49 19.31 -5.45
CA ALA A 5 -16.41 20.22 -5.05
C ALA A 5 -16.79 21.69 -5.30
N LEU A 6 -17.46 21.98 -6.42
CA LEU A 6 -17.98 23.33 -6.71
C LEU A 6 -19.07 23.74 -5.71
N GLU A 7 -19.91 22.80 -5.29
CA GLU A 7 -20.93 23.01 -4.25
C GLU A 7 -20.29 23.34 -2.90
N LEU A 8 -19.30 22.56 -2.45
CA LEU A 8 -18.54 22.85 -1.23
C LEU A 8 -17.87 24.22 -1.31
N HIS A 9 -17.27 24.56 -2.45
CA HIS A 9 -16.64 25.86 -2.66
C HIS A 9 -17.64 27.02 -2.61
N LYS A 10 -18.79 26.89 -3.28
CA LYS A 10 -19.87 27.89 -3.26
C LYS A 10 -20.41 28.11 -1.83
N ASN A 11 -20.45 27.06 -1.03
CA ASN A 11 -20.96 27.06 0.35
C ASN A 11 -19.82 27.04 1.38
N TYR A 12 -18.66 27.64 1.06
CA TYR A 12 -17.47 27.53 1.92
C TYR A 12 -17.72 28.01 3.35
N GLU A 13 -18.44 29.11 3.55
CA GLU A 13 -18.66 29.64 4.90
C GLU A 13 -19.41 28.70 5.84
N THR A 14 -20.26 27.82 5.30
CA THR A 14 -21.01 26.83 6.07
C THR A 14 -20.31 25.46 6.11
N THR A 15 -19.34 25.21 5.22
CA THR A 15 -18.65 23.91 5.11
C THR A 15 -17.20 23.93 5.60
N LYS A 16 -16.61 25.11 5.85
CA LYS A 16 -15.19 25.24 6.25
C LYS A 16 -14.81 24.39 7.46
N ASP A 17 -15.71 24.25 8.44
CA ASP A 17 -15.44 23.47 9.65
C ASP A 17 -15.40 21.96 9.36
N SER A 18 -16.25 21.46 8.46
CA SER A 18 -16.22 20.05 8.04
C SER A 18 -14.99 19.73 7.16
N LEU A 19 -14.37 20.74 6.57
CA LEU A 19 -13.12 20.62 5.82
C LEU A 19 -11.85 20.67 6.69
N ALA A 20 -11.95 20.95 8.00
CA ALA A 20 -10.79 21.03 8.87
C ALA A 20 -9.96 19.73 8.87
N GLY A 21 -10.63 18.57 8.82
CA GLY A 21 -10.00 17.25 8.74
C GLY A 21 -9.31 16.94 7.40
N LYS A 22 -9.50 17.78 6.38
CA LYS A 22 -8.86 17.67 5.05
C LYS A 22 -7.47 18.32 4.99
N GLN A 23 -6.91 18.71 6.14
CA GLN A 23 -5.55 19.21 6.27
C GLN A 23 -4.63 18.13 6.83
N GLY A 24 -3.46 17.95 6.19
CA GLY A 24 -2.49 16.95 6.61
C GLY A 24 -1.84 17.29 7.95
N THR A 25 -1.32 16.27 8.63
CA THR A 25 -0.53 16.47 9.84
C THR A 25 0.79 17.18 9.53
N LYS A 26 1.49 17.61 10.59
CA LYS A 26 2.85 18.18 10.47
C LYS A 26 3.76 17.26 9.63
N PRO A 27 4.38 17.77 8.54
CA PRO A 27 5.23 16.97 7.67
C PRO A 27 6.59 16.66 8.36
N LEU A 28 7.25 15.59 7.89
CA LEU A 28 8.57 15.15 8.39
C LEU A 28 9.68 16.21 8.17
N VAL A 29 9.54 17.00 7.11
CA VAL A 29 10.42 18.12 6.77
C VAL A 29 9.58 19.31 6.35
N ALA A 30 10.13 20.53 6.46
CA ALA A 30 9.38 21.76 6.16
C ALA A 30 8.96 21.91 4.68
N SER A 31 9.68 21.25 3.76
CA SER A 31 9.38 21.26 2.32
C SER A 31 9.99 20.02 1.63
N PRO A 32 9.39 19.49 0.55
CA PRO A 32 9.82 18.22 -0.06
C PRO A 32 11.29 18.15 -0.49
N GLU A 33 11.85 19.24 -1.02
CA GLU A 33 13.25 19.31 -1.45
C GLU A 33 14.25 19.18 -0.29
N LYS A 34 13.79 19.30 0.96
CA LYS A 34 14.62 19.08 2.16
C LYS A 34 14.73 17.62 2.57
N PHE A 35 13.99 16.70 1.95
CA PHE A 35 14.29 15.29 2.12
C PHE A 35 15.67 14.98 1.53
N PRO A 36 16.57 14.27 2.23
CA PRO A 36 17.92 14.08 1.70
C PRO A 36 17.99 13.28 0.38
N LEU A 37 16.97 12.49 0.01
CA LEU A 37 16.89 11.86 -1.32
C LEU A 37 16.75 12.88 -2.47
N LEU A 38 16.09 14.00 -2.18
CA LEU A 38 15.70 15.05 -3.13
C LEU A 38 16.62 16.29 -3.02
N ALA A 39 17.28 16.47 -1.88
CA ALA A 39 18.19 17.58 -1.62
C ALA A 39 19.27 17.70 -2.70
N GLY A 40 19.53 18.92 -3.14
CA GLY A 40 20.51 19.25 -4.19
C GLY A 40 20.07 18.92 -5.62
N LYS A 41 19.07 18.04 -5.82
CA LYS A 41 18.49 17.74 -7.13
C LYS A 41 17.34 18.66 -7.47
N TYR A 42 16.57 19.04 -6.46
CA TYR A 42 15.39 19.88 -6.58
C TYR A 42 15.51 21.12 -5.70
N ASN A 43 14.75 22.16 -6.04
CA ASN A 43 14.70 23.40 -5.29
C ASN A 43 13.26 23.94 -5.26
N SER A 44 13.02 24.99 -4.47
CA SER A 44 11.68 25.55 -4.27
C SER A 44 11.15 26.37 -5.47
N ARG A 45 11.93 26.48 -6.55
CA ARG A 45 11.59 27.21 -7.77
C ARG A 45 11.72 26.29 -8.99
N ILE A 46 10.77 26.41 -9.91
CA ILE A 46 10.83 25.73 -11.21
C ILE A 46 11.91 26.41 -12.06
N ASN A 47 12.69 25.63 -12.81
CA ASN A 47 13.63 26.15 -13.79
C ASN A 47 12.91 26.36 -15.13
N ASP A 48 12.50 27.60 -15.39
CA ASP A 48 11.80 28.03 -16.59
C ASP A 48 12.71 28.14 -17.84
N LYS A 49 14.03 28.20 -17.65
CA LYS A 49 15.00 28.39 -18.75
C LYS A 49 15.46 27.09 -19.40
N GLN A 50 15.48 25.98 -18.68
CA GLN A 50 15.90 24.68 -19.21
C GLN A 50 15.12 23.52 -18.59
N ASN A 51 14.50 22.69 -19.44
CA ASN A 51 13.87 21.41 -19.08
C ASN A 51 13.05 21.47 -17.78
N ILE A 52 12.02 22.33 -17.73
CA ILE A 52 11.08 22.53 -16.61
C ILE A 52 10.73 21.23 -15.88
N VAL A 53 10.40 20.18 -16.63
CA VAL A 53 10.01 18.86 -16.08
C VAL A 53 11.06 18.27 -15.14
N LYS A 54 12.36 18.46 -15.41
CA LYS A 54 13.45 17.93 -14.57
C LYS A 54 13.59 18.67 -13.23
N SER A 55 12.97 19.85 -13.10
CA SER A 55 12.97 20.64 -11.86
C SER A 55 11.75 20.38 -10.96
N CYS A 56 10.75 19.61 -11.42
CA CYS A 56 9.54 19.32 -10.68
C CYS A 56 9.70 18.13 -9.74
N ILE A 57 9.17 18.25 -8.51
CA ILE A 57 8.98 17.12 -7.59
C ILE A 57 7.55 16.59 -7.75
N HIS A 58 7.39 15.31 -8.02
CA HIS A 58 6.08 14.64 -8.13
C HIS A 58 5.70 13.94 -6.83
N CYS A 59 4.39 13.78 -6.58
CA CYS A 59 3.87 13.21 -5.33
C CYS A 59 4.45 11.82 -4.99
N HIS A 60 4.69 10.96 -5.99
CA HIS A 60 5.29 9.65 -5.75
C HIS A 60 6.75 9.76 -5.24
N GLN A 61 7.49 10.77 -5.68
CA GLN A 61 8.88 11.01 -5.24
C GLN A 61 8.92 11.46 -3.78
N ILE A 62 7.89 12.16 -3.31
CA ILE A 62 7.74 12.51 -1.89
C ILE A 62 7.57 11.22 -1.08
N GLY A 63 6.72 10.29 -1.53
CA GLY A 63 6.58 8.98 -0.89
C GLY A 63 7.87 8.14 -0.93
N ASP A 64 8.64 8.20 -2.02
CA ASP A 64 9.99 7.62 -2.10
C ASP A 64 10.93 8.22 -1.05
N ALA A 65 10.95 9.54 -0.96
CA ALA A 65 11.80 10.28 -0.05
C ALA A 65 11.42 10.09 1.42
N GLN A 66 10.12 9.94 1.72
CA GLN A 66 9.63 9.63 3.07
C GLN A 66 10.13 8.26 3.53
N ARG A 67 10.03 7.21 2.71
CA ARG A 67 10.56 5.89 3.08
C ARG A 67 12.07 5.92 3.25
N ASP A 68 12.77 6.50 2.29
CA ASP A 68 14.22 6.66 2.33
C ASP A 68 14.67 7.43 3.59
N TYR A 69 13.91 8.42 4.06
CA TYR A 69 14.19 9.16 5.30
C TYR A 69 14.27 8.26 6.55
N TYR A 70 13.48 7.20 6.64
CA TYR A 70 13.57 6.22 7.73
C TYR A 70 14.65 5.17 7.45
N LEU A 71 14.67 4.63 6.23
CA LEU A 71 15.57 3.52 5.86
C LEU A 71 17.04 3.92 5.94
N ARG A 72 17.39 5.17 5.61
CA ARG A 72 18.79 5.66 5.70
C ARG A 72 19.36 5.59 7.12
N ASP A 73 18.50 5.74 8.11
CA ASP A 73 18.84 5.70 9.54
C ASP A 73 18.56 4.30 10.12
N GLN A 74 18.25 3.31 9.27
CA GLN A 74 17.84 1.96 9.65
C GLN A 74 16.65 1.94 10.64
N LYS A 75 15.77 2.94 10.55
CA LYS A 75 14.54 2.99 11.35
C LYS A 75 13.45 2.16 10.66
N PRO A 76 12.59 1.47 11.43
CA PRO A 76 11.45 0.77 10.86
C PRO A 76 10.53 1.75 10.14
N LEU A 77 9.99 1.33 9.01
CA LEU A 77 8.97 2.08 8.28
C LEU A 77 7.64 1.98 9.03
N PRO A 78 7.04 3.13 9.42
CA PRO A 78 5.68 3.13 9.93
C PRO A 78 4.70 2.58 8.90
N ASP A 79 3.70 1.81 9.35
CA ASP A 79 2.71 1.19 8.48
C ASP A 79 1.98 2.20 7.58
N HIS A 80 1.68 3.40 8.08
CA HIS A 80 1.03 4.45 7.28
C HIS A 80 1.92 5.03 6.17
N ILE A 81 3.25 4.87 6.26
CA ILE A 81 4.20 5.23 5.20
C ILE A 81 4.30 4.08 4.20
N LEU A 82 4.38 2.83 4.69
CA LEU A 82 4.52 1.66 3.84
C LEU A 82 3.25 1.36 3.02
N PHE A 83 2.08 1.46 3.66
CA PHE A 83 0.76 1.26 3.09
C PHE A 83 0.02 2.60 2.97
N SER A 84 0.63 3.52 2.22
CA SER A 84 0.11 4.88 1.99
C SER A 84 -1.19 4.86 1.18
N TYR A 85 -2.19 5.63 1.63
CA TYR A 85 -3.51 5.80 1.01
C TYR A 85 -4.15 4.45 0.64
N PRO A 86 -4.46 3.62 1.65
CA PRO A 86 -4.97 2.28 1.42
C PRO A 86 -6.33 2.34 0.71
N HIS A 87 -6.57 1.41 -0.20
CA HIS A 87 -7.80 1.40 -0.99
C HIS A 87 -9.01 0.98 -0.13
N PRO A 88 -10.20 1.63 -0.23
CA PRO A 88 -11.36 1.33 0.61
C PRO A 88 -11.82 -0.13 0.60
N LYS A 89 -11.58 -0.84 -0.51
CA LYS A 89 -11.79 -2.30 -0.64
C LYS A 89 -11.20 -3.13 0.50
N ILE A 90 -10.15 -2.67 1.19
CA ILE A 90 -9.57 -3.42 2.32
C ILE A 90 -10.49 -3.47 3.54
N LEU A 91 -11.45 -2.54 3.61
CA LEU A 91 -12.55 -2.54 4.57
C LEU A 91 -13.81 -3.20 3.98
N GLY A 92 -13.80 -3.58 2.70
CA GLY A 92 -14.92 -4.15 1.97
C GLY A 92 -15.82 -3.16 1.24
N LEU A 93 -15.44 -1.87 1.18
CA LEU A 93 -16.15 -0.85 0.42
C LEU A 93 -15.68 -0.84 -1.04
N ILE A 94 -16.59 -1.15 -1.97
CA ILE A 94 -16.38 -0.98 -3.41
C ILE A 94 -17.21 0.22 -3.85
N LEU A 95 -16.55 1.33 -4.19
CA LEU A 95 -17.22 2.56 -4.61
C LEU A 95 -17.28 2.64 -6.13
N ASP A 96 -18.38 3.20 -6.65
CA ASP A 96 -18.52 3.51 -8.06
C ASP A 96 -17.63 4.73 -8.41
N PRO A 97 -16.66 4.60 -9.33
CA PRO A 97 -15.79 5.72 -9.71
C PRO A 97 -16.49 6.80 -10.54
N GLN A 98 -17.69 6.53 -11.06
CA GLN A 98 -18.47 7.46 -11.89
C GLN A 98 -19.44 8.30 -11.04
N GLU A 99 -19.75 7.85 -9.83
CA GLU A 99 -20.71 8.49 -8.93
C GLU A 99 -20.04 9.20 -7.74
N LYS A 100 -20.75 10.17 -7.15
CA LYS A 100 -20.25 10.91 -5.98
C LYS A 100 -20.32 10.04 -4.72
N ALA A 101 -19.18 9.46 -4.34
CA ALA A 101 -18.98 8.70 -3.11
C ALA A 101 -20.04 7.59 -2.86
N THR A 102 -20.52 6.96 -3.95
CA THR A 102 -21.57 5.94 -3.90
C THR A 102 -20.96 4.55 -3.77
N VAL A 103 -21.50 3.74 -2.86
CA VAL A 103 -21.14 2.33 -2.70
C VAL A 103 -21.77 1.53 -3.84
N GLN A 104 -20.92 0.96 -4.70
CA GLN A 104 -21.34 0.04 -5.75
C GLN A 104 -21.62 -1.35 -5.18
N ASP A 105 -20.75 -1.83 -4.30
CA ASP A 105 -20.86 -3.15 -3.68
C ASP A 105 -20.18 -3.19 -2.30
N VAL A 106 -20.58 -4.14 -1.47
CA VAL A 106 -20.00 -4.39 -0.16
C VAL A 106 -19.54 -5.84 -0.09
N THR A 107 -18.25 -6.05 0.11
CA THR A 107 -17.68 -7.40 0.24
C THR A 107 -18.29 -8.11 1.45
N ALA A 108 -18.79 -9.33 1.25
CA ALA A 108 -19.35 -10.14 2.33
C ALA A 108 -18.32 -10.36 3.47
N ASP A 109 -18.83 -10.46 4.71
CA ASP A 109 -18.04 -10.67 5.94
C ASP A 109 -16.96 -9.60 6.23
N SER A 110 -16.97 -8.48 5.49
CA SER A 110 -16.02 -7.38 5.66
C SER A 110 -16.38 -6.44 6.82
N ILE A 111 -15.48 -5.51 7.13
CA ILE A 111 -15.71 -4.46 8.15
C ILE A 111 -16.89 -3.59 7.76
N ALA A 112 -17.00 -3.23 6.47
CA ALA A 112 -18.11 -2.45 5.95
C ALA A 112 -19.44 -3.22 6.00
N ALA A 113 -19.44 -4.52 5.69
CA ALA A 113 -20.63 -5.35 5.82
C ALA A 113 -21.09 -5.44 7.28
N GLN A 114 -20.17 -5.64 8.22
CA GLN A 114 -20.45 -5.69 9.66
C GLN A 114 -20.97 -4.33 10.18
N ALA A 115 -20.47 -3.23 9.65
CA ALA A 115 -20.96 -1.87 9.93
C ALA A 115 -22.33 -1.58 9.30
N GLY A 116 -22.85 -2.46 8.44
CA GLY A 116 -24.17 -2.35 7.85
C GLY A 116 -24.26 -1.53 6.57
N PHE A 117 -23.14 -1.27 5.88
CA PHE A 117 -23.14 -0.64 4.56
C PHE A 117 -23.86 -1.53 3.53
N LYS A 118 -24.44 -0.92 2.50
CA LYS A 118 -25.12 -1.59 1.40
C LYS A 118 -24.80 -0.92 0.07
N ALA A 119 -24.91 -1.69 -1.01
CA ALA A 119 -24.90 -1.13 -2.36
C ALA A 119 -25.99 -0.05 -2.50
N GLY A 120 -25.65 1.06 -3.14
CA GLY A 120 -26.51 2.23 -3.29
C GLY A 120 -26.40 3.28 -2.18
N ASP A 121 -25.69 3.00 -1.09
CA ASP A 121 -25.40 4.02 -0.08
C ASP A 121 -24.55 5.13 -0.71
N GLN A 122 -25.00 6.38 -0.62
CA GLN A 122 -24.14 7.53 -0.88
C GLN A 122 -23.48 7.95 0.43
N ILE A 123 -22.17 7.84 0.53
CA ILE A 123 -21.45 8.26 1.74
C ILE A 123 -21.31 9.78 1.71
N LEU A 124 -22.00 10.46 2.62
CA LEU A 124 -22.02 11.91 2.72
C LEU A 124 -20.76 12.42 3.44
N SER A 125 -20.43 11.78 4.56
CA SER A 125 -19.24 12.10 5.34
C SER A 125 -18.60 10.87 5.98
N LEU A 126 -17.33 10.98 6.33
CA LEU A 126 -16.58 10.01 7.12
C LEU A 126 -15.67 10.77 8.08
N GLU A 127 -15.75 10.46 9.37
CA GLU A 127 -15.12 11.26 10.45
C GLU A 127 -15.49 12.74 10.38
N GLY A 128 -16.77 13.03 10.07
CA GLY A 128 -17.30 14.39 9.90
C GLY A 128 -16.81 15.13 8.66
N GLN A 129 -15.95 14.51 7.84
CA GLN A 129 -15.41 15.13 6.63
C GLN A 129 -16.24 14.77 5.41
N PRO A 130 -16.57 15.73 4.52
CA PRO A 130 -17.35 15.44 3.32
C PRO A 130 -16.60 14.52 2.36
N LEU A 131 -17.34 13.60 1.74
CA LEU A 131 -16.80 12.69 0.73
C LEU A 131 -17.34 13.00 -0.67
N LEU A 132 -16.44 13.09 -1.63
CA LEU A 132 -16.79 13.31 -3.04
C LEU A 132 -16.37 12.12 -3.92
N SER A 133 -15.37 11.37 -3.47
CA SER A 133 -14.67 10.37 -4.27
C SER A 133 -13.98 9.31 -3.42
N ILE A 134 -13.45 8.28 -4.08
CA ILE A 134 -12.60 7.26 -3.48
C ILE A 134 -11.39 7.89 -2.76
N ALA A 135 -10.81 8.95 -3.32
CA ALA A 135 -9.64 9.63 -2.75
C ALA A 135 -9.95 10.26 -1.37
N ASP A 136 -11.19 10.68 -1.14
CA ASP A 136 -11.63 11.22 0.15
C ASP A 136 -11.70 10.13 1.23
N VAL A 137 -12.13 8.92 0.87
CA VAL A 137 -12.08 7.77 1.78
C VAL A 137 -10.61 7.42 2.05
N GLN A 138 -9.77 7.34 1.02
CA GLN A 138 -8.35 7.07 1.17
C GLN A 138 -7.65 8.12 2.05
N TRP A 139 -8.09 9.37 2.01
CA TRP A 139 -7.60 10.44 2.87
C TRP A 139 -7.89 10.14 4.35
N VAL A 140 -9.14 9.81 4.69
CA VAL A 140 -9.50 9.44 6.07
C VAL A 140 -8.72 8.20 6.50
N LEU A 141 -8.68 7.18 5.64
CA LEU A 141 -7.94 5.94 5.92
C LEU A 141 -6.43 6.18 6.06
N GLN A 142 -5.84 7.17 5.40
CA GLN A 142 -4.43 7.51 5.58
C GLN A 142 -4.14 8.00 7.01
N HIS A 143 -5.10 8.68 7.63
CA HIS A 143 -4.95 9.29 8.96
C HIS A 143 -5.53 8.45 10.10
N ALA A 144 -6.35 7.45 9.77
CA ALA A 144 -6.87 6.48 10.74
C ALA A 144 -5.74 5.64 11.37
N LYS A 145 -5.82 5.46 12.68
CA LYS A 145 -4.92 4.64 13.49
C LYS A 145 -5.44 3.21 13.58
N GLU A 146 -4.69 2.37 14.27
CA GLU A 146 -5.19 1.05 14.65
C GLU A 146 -6.31 1.20 15.69
N THR A 147 -7.29 0.31 15.68
CA THR A 147 -8.39 0.27 16.67
C THR A 147 -9.36 1.45 16.66
N ASP A 148 -9.19 2.40 15.74
CA ASP A 148 -10.13 3.50 15.54
C ASP A 148 -11.52 2.99 15.17
N GLN A 149 -12.53 3.78 15.57
CA GLN A 149 -13.92 3.64 15.14
C GLN A 149 -14.18 4.75 14.12
N LEU A 150 -14.43 4.39 12.86
CA LEU A 150 -14.73 5.37 11.82
C LEU A 150 -16.24 5.51 11.63
N VAL A 151 -16.79 6.68 11.90
CA VAL A 151 -18.21 7.01 11.76
C VAL A 151 -18.46 7.61 10.39
N ALA A 152 -19.35 7.01 9.62
CA ALA A 152 -19.82 7.50 8.34
C ALA A 152 -21.30 7.90 8.44
N SER A 153 -21.66 9.06 7.88
CA SER A 153 -23.06 9.37 7.55
C SER A 153 -23.31 9.00 6.10
N VAL A 154 -24.36 8.23 5.84
CA VAL A 154 -24.77 7.77 4.51
C VAL A 154 -26.20 8.17 4.22
N ASN A 155 -26.49 8.49 2.96
CA ASN A 155 -27.85 8.56 2.43
C ASN A 155 -28.21 7.20 1.81
N ARG A 156 -29.22 6.53 2.37
CA ARG A 156 -29.79 5.28 1.89
C ARG A 156 -31.24 5.50 1.52
N GLY A 157 -31.54 5.60 0.23
CA GLY A 157 -32.91 5.75 -0.27
C GLY A 157 -33.62 7.01 0.27
N GLY A 158 -32.88 8.10 0.50
CA GLY A 158 -33.39 9.36 1.05
C GLY A 158 -33.32 9.48 2.58
N GLN A 159 -32.96 8.41 3.29
CA GLN A 159 -32.77 8.43 4.74
C GLN A 159 -31.28 8.56 5.09
N GLU A 160 -30.96 9.49 5.99
CA GLU A 160 -29.62 9.60 6.56
C GLU A 160 -29.43 8.60 7.69
N LEU A 161 -28.32 7.86 7.66
CA LEU A 161 -27.96 6.82 8.64
C LEU A 161 -26.49 6.97 9.03
N ASP A 162 -26.20 6.80 10.33
CA ASP A 162 -24.83 6.69 10.82
C ASP A 162 -24.40 5.23 10.90
N LEU A 163 -23.26 4.90 10.28
CA LEU A 163 -22.65 3.58 10.27
C LEU A 163 -21.24 3.67 10.85
N THR A 164 -20.87 2.74 11.74
CA THR A 164 -19.56 2.75 12.40
C THR A 164 -18.72 1.55 11.97
N MET A 165 -17.55 1.82 11.38
CA MET A 165 -16.55 0.79 11.05
C MET A 165 -15.50 0.68 12.17
N SER A 166 -15.44 -0.47 12.83
CA SER A 166 -14.37 -0.77 13.79
C SER A 166 -13.13 -1.31 13.09
N LEU A 167 -12.01 -0.58 13.15
CA LEU A 167 -10.76 -1.02 12.52
C LEU A 167 -10.00 -1.98 13.46
N PRO A 168 -9.67 -3.22 13.07
CA PRO A 168 -8.85 -4.10 13.89
C PRO A 168 -7.39 -3.64 13.91
N LYS A 169 -6.57 -4.19 14.81
CA LYS A 169 -5.10 -4.07 14.71
C LYS A 169 -4.60 -4.56 13.34
N ASP A 170 -3.55 -3.93 12.81
CA ASP A 170 -2.91 -4.30 11.54
C ASP A 170 -3.85 -4.24 10.31
N TRP A 171 -5.03 -3.61 10.41
CA TRP A 171 -6.03 -3.55 9.32
C TRP A 171 -5.44 -3.05 8.00
N ARG A 172 -4.50 -2.09 8.08
CA ARG A 172 -3.84 -1.46 6.94
C ARG A 172 -2.99 -2.45 6.15
N ARG A 173 -2.42 -3.46 6.82
CA ARG A 173 -1.62 -4.52 6.19
C ARG A 173 -2.44 -5.44 5.30
N LYS A 174 -3.78 -5.33 5.32
CA LYS A 174 -4.66 -5.99 4.32
C LYS A 174 -4.50 -5.39 2.92
N ASP A 175 -4.02 -4.14 2.78
CA ASP A 175 -3.72 -3.59 1.46
C ASP A 175 -2.57 -4.36 0.79
N ASP A 176 -2.49 -4.22 -0.53
CA ASP A 176 -1.41 -4.78 -1.32
C ASP A 176 -0.60 -3.64 -1.92
N LEU A 177 0.66 -3.51 -1.52
CA LEU A 177 1.57 -2.51 -2.06
C LEU A 177 2.32 -3.00 -3.32
N SER A 178 2.25 -4.30 -3.64
CA SER A 178 3.04 -4.91 -4.72
C SER A 178 2.72 -4.33 -6.10
N TRP A 179 1.46 -3.97 -6.37
CA TRP A 179 1.07 -3.38 -7.66
C TRP A 179 1.55 -1.93 -7.84
N ARG A 180 1.97 -1.25 -6.76
CA ARG A 180 2.37 0.16 -6.80
C ARG A 180 3.80 0.30 -7.32
N VAL A 181 4.08 1.39 -8.06
CA VAL A 181 5.45 1.72 -8.52
C VAL A 181 6.44 1.85 -7.34
N SER A 182 5.97 2.33 -6.19
CA SER A 182 6.75 2.45 -4.95
C SER A 182 7.31 1.12 -4.42
N SER A 183 6.78 -0.02 -4.86
CA SER A 183 7.32 -1.35 -4.49
C SER A 183 8.60 -1.71 -5.26
N TRP A 184 8.91 -1.03 -6.37
CA TRP A 184 10.09 -1.32 -7.18
C TRP A 184 11.41 -1.23 -6.38
N PRO A 185 11.72 -0.13 -5.64
CA PRO A 185 12.89 -0.10 -4.77
C PRO A 185 12.82 -1.14 -3.64
N LEU A 186 11.63 -1.48 -3.13
CA LEU A 186 11.48 -2.50 -2.08
C LEU A 186 11.82 -3.90 -2.60
N ARG A 187 11.38 -4.23 -3.82
CA ARG A 187 11.73 -5.51 -4.48
C ARG A 187 13.23 -5.65 -4.69
N ARG A 188 13.91 -4.56 -5.09
CA ARG A 188 15.39 -4.55 -5.14
C ARG A 188 15.95 -4.92 -3.77
N MET A 189 15.58 -4.16 -2.74
CA MET A 189 16.09 -4.32 -1.39
C MET A 189 15.88 -5.73 -0.82
N VAL A 190 14.64 -6.24 -0.90
CA VAL A 190 14.20 -7.43 -0.15
C VAL A 190 14.24 -8.71 -0.99
N LEU A 191 13.89 -8.59 -2.27
CA LEU A 191 13.68 -9.74 -3.16
C LEU A 191 14.74 -9.82 -4.26
N GLY A 192 15.82 -9.02 -4.15
CA GLY A 192 16.87 -8.97 -5.16
C GLY A 192 16.37 -8.65 -6.57
N GLY A 193 15.27 -7.90 -6.67
CA GLY A 193 14.59 -7.54 -7.93
C GLY A 193 13.67 -8.60 -8.51
N ALA A 194 13.36 -9.68 -7.78
CA ALA A 194 12.33 -10.63 -8.18
C ALA A 194 10.93 -10.02 -8.07
N VAL A 195 10.05 -10.40 -8.99
CA VAL A 195 8.59 -10.15 -8.94
C VAL A 195 7.93 -11.48 -8.67
N LEU A 196 7.08 -11.52 -7.65
CA LEU A 196 6.41 -12.72 -7.18
C LEU A 196 4.91 -12.64 -7.47
N GLU A 197 4.29 -13.79 -7.58
CA GLU A 197 2.83 -13.93 -7.54
C GLU A 197 2.45 -15.17 -6.74
N GLU A 198 1.24 -15.20 -6.19
CA GLU A 198 0.75 -16.35 -5.46
C GLU A 198 0.70 -17.58 -6.37
N ALA A 199 1.16 -18.72 -5.85
CA ALA A 199 1.12 -19.98 -6.58
C ALA A 199 -0.33 -20.40 -6.89
N THR A 200 -0.53 -21.01 -8.05
CA THR A 200 -1.85 -21.52 -8.45
C THR A 200 -2.29 -22.67 -7.56
N ARG A 201 -3.58 -23.06 -7.65
CA ARG A 201 -4.11 -24.21 -6.90
C ARG A 201 -3.36 -25.50 -7.27
N GLU A 202 -3.04 -25.66 -8.55
CA GLU A 202 -2.31 -26.80 -9.10
C GLU A 202 -0.87 -26.84 -8.58
N GLU A 203 -0.17 -25.69 -8.59
CA GLU A 203 1.18 -25.57 -8.04
C GLU A 203 1.21 -25.91 -6.55
N ARG A 204 0.26 -25.37 -5.76
CA ARG A 204 0.14 -25.72 -4.33
C ARG A 204 -0.10 -27.21 -4.11
N LYS A 205 -1.00 -27.83 -4.88
CA LYS A 205 -1.27 -29.27 -4.81
C LYS A 205 -0.03 -30.10 -5.13
N GLN A 206 0.76 -29.71 -6.13
CA GLN A 206 1.99 -30.42 -6.52
C GLN A 206 3.04 -30.45 -5.41
N ILE A 207 3.02 -29.47 -4.51
CA ILE A 207 3.96 -29.36 -3.39
C ILE A 207 3.38 -29.87 -2.06
N GLY A 208 2.21 -30.51 -2.11
CA GLY A 208 1.53 -31.07 -0.94
C GLY A 208 0.83 -30.03 -0.06
N LEU A 209 0.66 -28.79 -0.54
CA LEU A 209 -0.11 -27.77 0.17
C LEU A 209 -1.57 -27.81 -0.27
N THR A 210 -2.48 -27.90 0.69
CA THR A 210 -3.91 -27.69 0.46
C THR A 210 -4.20 -26.18 0.36
N MET A 211 -5.36 -25.81 -0.19
CA MET A 211 -5.79 -24.40 -0.21
C MET A 211 -6.02 -23.82 1.19
N ALA A 212 -6.31 -24.67 2.17
CA ALA A 212 -6.46 -24.29 3.57
C ALA A 212 -5.10 -24.17 4.30
N SER A 213 -4.00 -24.61 3.68
CA SER A 213 -2.70 -24.56 4.33
C SER A 213 -2.30 -23.11 4.63
N PRO A 214 -1.82 -22.82 5.85
CA PRO A 214 -1.31 -21.51 6.19
C PRO A 214 0.06 -21.23 5.53
N ASP A 215 0.68 -22.24 4.94
CA ASP A 215 2.01 -22.10 4.34
C ASP A 215 1.98 -21.31 3.02
N MET A 216 3.04 -20.52 2.85
CA MET A 216 3.32 -19.71 1.67
C MET A 216 3.72 -20.60 0.50
N ALA A 217 3.37 -20.12 -0.70
CA ALA A 217 3.91 -20.60 -1.95
C ALA A 217 3.83 -19.44 -2.93
N LEU A 218 4.98 -18.84 -3.24
CA LEU A 218 5.08 -17.67 -4.12
C LEU A 218 5.94 -18.01 -5.33
N ARG A 219 5.38 -17.91 -6.53
CA ARG A 219 6.11 -18.15 -7.77
C ARG A 219 6.90 -16.93 -8.17
N ILE A 220 8.17 -17.12 -8.54
CA ILE A 220 8.96 -16.09 -9.21
C ILE A 220 8.43 -15.90 -10.63
N LYS A 221 7.68 -14.83 -10.85
CA LYS A 221 7.14 -14.45 -12.15
C LYS A 221 8.22 -13.86 -13.06
N HIS A 222 9.03 -12.96 -12.51
CA HIS A 222 10.13 -12.30 -13.21
C HIS A 222 11.33 -12.08 -12.28
N LEU A 223 12.51 -11.96 -12.89
CA LEU A 223 13.74 -11.55 -12.23
C LEU A 223 14.26 -10.29 -12.91
N GLY A 224 14.72 -9.32 -12.12
CA GLY A 224 15.50 -8.21 -12.66
C GLY A 224 16.79 -8.72 -13.33
N GLN A 225 17.17 -8.05 -14.42
CA GLN A 225 18.24 -8.53 -15.30
C GLN A 225 19.57 -7.82 -15.06
N TYR A 226 19.55 -6.57 -14.57
CA TYR A 226 20.71 -5.70 -14.51
C TYR A 226 20.85 -5.00 -13.15
N GLY A 227 22.08 -4.53 -12.86
CA GLY A 227 22.40 -3.74 -11.68
C GLY A 227 22.03 -4.43 -10.35
N ALA A 228 21.57 -3.62 -9.39
CA ALA A 228 21.10 -4.07 -8.08
C ALA A 228 19.82 -4.92 -8.17
N HIS A 229 19.00 -4.73 -9.21
CA HIS A 229 17.82 -5.56 -9.44
C HIS A 229 18.14 -6.97 -9.97
N ALA A 230 19.40 -7.28 -10.30
CA ALA A 230 19.80 -8.62 -10.71
C ALA A 230 20.21 -9.53 -9.54
N ALA A 231 20.13 -9.07 -8.30
CA ALA A 231 20.70 -9.79 -7.16
C ALA A 231 20.10 -11.18 -6.97
N ALA A 232 18.78 -11.36 -7.12
CA ALA A 232 18.15 -12.68 -7.06
C ALA A 232 18.61 -13.59 -8.21
N LYS A 233 18.68 -13.06 -9.44
CA LYS A 233 19.21 -13.82 -10.59
C LYS A 233 20.66 -14.28 -10.33
N LYS A 234 21.51 -13.37 -9.83
CA LYS A 234 22.93 -13.67 -9.50
C LYS A 234 23.06 -14.68 -8.36
N ALA A 235 22.12 -14.67 -7.42
CA ALA A 235 22.03 -15.65 -6.33
C ALA A 235 21.47 -17.02 -6.76
N GLY A 236 21.21 -17.22 -8.06
CA GLY A 236 20.82 -18.51 -8.63
C GLY A 236 19.32 -18.80 -8.61
N PHE A 237 18.48 -17.81 -8.27
CA PHE A 237 17.03 -17.92 -8.42
C PHE A 237 16.64 -17.93 -9.90
N GLN A 238 15.56 -18.64 -10.22
CA GLN A 238 15.06 -18.79 -11.59
C GLN A 238 13.58 -18.41 -11.67
N LYS A 239 13.17 -17.94 -12.86
CA LYS A 239 11.75 -17.78 -13.17
C LYS A 239 11.06 -19.14 -13.02
N GLY A 240 9.91 -19.17 -12.34
CA GLY A 240 9.15 -20.38 -12.06
C GLY A 240 9.50 -21.06 -10.74
N ASP A 241 10.58 -20.68 -10.06
CA ASP A 241 10.84 -21.16 -8.70
C ASP A 241 9.64 -20.84 -7.79
N LEU A 242 9.23 -21.81 -6.98
CA LEU A 242 8.24 -21.62 -5.92
C LEU A 242 8.96 -21.36 -4.60
N ILE A 243 8.91 -20.15 -4.08
CA ILE A 243 9.40 -19.80 -2.75
C ILE A 243 8.42 -20.37 -1.72
N ILE A 244 8.91 -21.28 -0.88
CA ILE A 244 8.14 -21.99 0.15
C ILE A 244 8.60 -21.68 1.58
N SER A 245 9.71 -20.96 1.73
CA SER A 245 10.13 -20.35 2.99
C SER A 245 11.05 -19.16 2.73
N TYR A 246 10.88 -18.10 3.50
CA TYR A 246 11.70 -16.89 3.44
C TYR A 246 12.15 -16.51 4.85
N ASN A 247 13.46 -16.50 5.10
CA ASN A 247 14.06 -16.35 6.44
C ASN A 247 13.46 -17.29 7.50
N GLY A 248 13.24 -18.56 7.15
CA GLY A 248 12.59 -19.55 8.02
C GLY A 248 11.08 -19.35 8.22
N ARG A 249 10.51 -18.21 7.81
CA ARG A 249 9.06 -17.96 7.83
C ARG A 249 8.38 -18.72 6.71
N LYS A 250 7.12 -19.09 6.95
CA LYS A 250 6.23 -19.76 5.99
C LYS A 250 4.85 -19.11 5.92
N ASP A 251 4.58 -18.11 6.74
CA ASP A 251 3.29 -17.45 6.88
C ASP A 251 3.18 -16.15 6.05
N LEU A 252 4.23 -15.79 5.31
CA LEU A 252 4.28 -14.63 4.43
C LEU A 252 3.68 -15.00 3.05
N LYS A 253 2.35 -14.90 2.93
CA LYS A 253 1.59 -15.49 1.81
C LYS A 253 1.60 -14.66 0.54
N ARG A 254 1.83 -13.36 0.63
CA ARG A 254 1.78 -12.40 -0.49
C ARG A 254 3.15 -11.74 -0.68
N GLU A 255 3.43 -11.27 -1.89
CA GLU A 255 4.67 -10.50 -2.13
C GLU A 255 4.77 -9.30 -1.18
N THR A 256 3.66 -8.59 -0.97
CA THR A 256 3.52 -7.51 0.02
C THR A 256 3.98 -7.91 1.41
N ASP A 257 3.68 -9.13 1.86
CA ASP A 257 4.06 -9.59 3.21
C ASP A 257 5.58 -9.73 3.33
N LEU A 258 6.23 -10.25 2.28
CA LEU A 258 7.69 -10.34 2.23
C LEU A 258 8.32 -8.95 2.16
N LEU A 259 7.76 -8.04 1.36
CA LEU A 259 8.27 -6.68 1.25
C LEU A 259 8.19 -5.96 2.61
N ALA A 260 7.05 -6.03 3.29
CA ALA A 260 6.85 -5.41 4.60
C ALA A 260 7.74 -6.02 5.69
N TYR A 261 7.81 -7.35 5.74
CA TYR A 261 8.71 -8.08 6.64
C TYR A 261 10.18 -7.70 6.36
N GLY A 262 10.61 -7.80 5.11
CA GLY A 262 12.01 -7.65 4.74
C GLY A 262 12.55 -6.23 4.89
N VAL A 263 11.71 -5.19 4.75
CA VAL A 263 12.17 -3.82 4.98
C VAL A 263 12.28 -3.46 6.46
N ASN A 264 11.44 -4.04 7.32
CA ASN A 264 11.34 -3.66 8.74
C ASN A 264 12.07 -4.61 9.69
N GLU A 265 12.14 -5.90 9.38
CA GLU A 265 12.66 -6.92 10.30
C GLU A 265 14.08 -7.39 9.93
N LEU A 266 14.55 -7.12 8.71
CA LEU A 266 15.87 -7.54 8.23
C LEU A 266 16.82 -6.35 8.14
N LYS A 267 18.11 -6.60 8.40
CA LYS A 267 19.14 -5.58 8.35
C LYS A 267 19.77 -5.48 6.96
N PRO A 268 20.14 -4.27 6.48
CA PRO A 268 20.97 -4.14 5.29
C PRO A 268 22.26 -4.97 5.40
N GLY A 269 22.60 -5.69 4.34
CA GLY A 269 23.74 -6.61 4.26
C GLY A 269 23.46 -8.03 4.76
N GLU A 270 22.32 -8.28 5.42
CA GLU A 270 21.96 -9.61 5.91
C GLU A 270 21.77 -10.61 4.75
N SER A 271 22.30 -11.83 4.92
CA SER A 271 22.13 -12.92 3.97
C SER A 271 20.92 -13.76 4.35
N VAL A 272 19.83 -13.60 3.62
CA VAL A 272 18.51 -14.15 3.95
C VAL A 272 18.38 -15.55 3.35
N PRO A 273 18.25 -16.62 4.16
CA PRO A 273 18.01 -17.96 3.64
C PRO A 273 16.60 -18.06 3.06
N VAL A 274 16.50 -18.60 1.85
CA VAL A 274 15.24 -18.80 1.12
C VAL A 274 15.20 -20.24 0.62
N THR A 275 14.11 -20.94 0.91
CA THR A 275 13.88 -22.27 0.35
C THR A 275 12.96 -22.16 -0.86
N VAL A 276 13.43 -22.66 -2.00
CA VAL A 276 12.65 -22.75 -3.23
C VAL A 276 12.41 -24.19 -3.62
N LEU A 277 11.30 -24.42 -4.33
CA LEU A 277 11.07 -25.64 -5.08
C LEU A 277 11.29 -25.36 -6.57
N ARG A 278 12.22 -26.09 -7.17
CA ARG A 278 12.54 -26.07 -8.60
C ARG A 278 12.45 -27.48 -9.14
N GLU A 279 11.59 -27.72 -10.12
CA GLU A 279 11.42 -29.07 -10.71
C GLU A 279 11.22 -30.16 -9.64
N ARG A 280 10.40 -29.87 -8.61
CA ARG A 280 10.14 -30.73 -7.45
C ARG A 280 11.32 -30.99 -6.51
N LYS A 281 12.48 -30.37 -6.73
CA LYS A 281 13.62 -30.41 -5.82
C LYS A 281 13.62 -29.20 -4.91
N ARG A 282 13.85 -29.43 -3.61
CA ARG A 282 14.02 -28.36 -2.62
C ARG A 282 15.46 -27.86 -2.67
N LEU A 283 15.63 -26.56 -2.86
CA LEU A 283 16.92 -25.89 -2.91
C LEU A 283 16.95 -24.78 -1.86
N GLY A 284 18.06 -24.70 -1.12
CA GLY A 284 18.36 -23.56 -0.27
C GLY A 284 19.19 -22.55 -1.04
N LEU A 285 18.71 -21.32 -1.14
CA LEU A 285 19.40 -20.18 -1.76
C LEU A 285 19.46 -19.03 -0.74
N PHE A 286 20.30 -18.03 -1.02
CA PHE A 286 20.46 -16.88 -0.15
C PHE A 286 20.22 -15.59 -0.92
N LEU A 287 19.41 -14.68 -0.37
CA LEU A 287 19.21 -13.33 -0.91
C LEU A 287 19.90 -12.29 -0.02
N PRO A 288 20.74 -11.40 -0.56
CA PRO A 288 21.21 -10.27 0.23
C PRO A 288 20.07 -9.26 0.42
N ARG A 289 19.81 -8.86 1.67
CA ARG A 289 19.01 -7.67 1.95
C ARG A 289 19.84 -6.44 1.58
N GLN A 290 19.63 -5.89 0.38
CA GLN A 290 20.39 -4.75 -0.14
C GLN A 290 19.98 -3.47 0.56
N GLU A 291 20.88 -2.48 0.72
CA GLU A 291 20.55 -1.14 1.23
C GLU A 291 19.38 -0.49 0.52
#